data_AF-A0A166SIN4-F1
#
_entry.id   AF-A0A166SIN4-F1
#
_cell.length_a   1.000
_cell.length_b   1.000
_cell.length_c   1.000
_cell.angle_alpha   90.00
_cell.angle_beta   90.00
_cell.angle_gamma   90.00
#
_symmetry.space_group_name_H-M   'P 1'
#
loop_
_entity.id
_entity.type
_entity.pdbx_description
1 polymer ?
#
loop_
_entity_poly.entity_id
_entity_poly.type
_entity_poly.pdbx_seq_one_letter_code
_entity_poly.pdbx_strand_id
1 'polypeptide(L)'
;MYDLSLESIDLSSEQEKDEVICFLQKFNLTLDEDVDYTVALRDNNRNIKATCSKAGNIFKCFAVSEDMRGENLTSSLISHLIDKSFNEGIFHNFIFTKPDRINVFTSLNFKLLYRAEKAALLEYGIYNINKFLDSIGKKYSIDNSIESTALVMNCNPFTKGHRYLIEEAAKNCNQVLLFLVEEDRSDFPFSDRYTMVKTGTQDLKNVKVIPAGEYIISEATFPNYFIKKADERLQAYEEIDSGIFGKYICKRFNIKKRFVGKEPYCEVTSTYNEALKKIMPTYNVEVVEIEREKYNGEYISASKVRELLCAGRMDVIEKIVPQSTWKFLNSDRGRDIIENRLHKLF
;
A
#
# COMPACT_ATOMS: atom_id res chain seq x y z
N MET A 1 -6.33 26.55 -32.54
CA MET A 1 -6.46 25.26 -31.83
C MET A 1 -5.10 24.62 -31.97
N TYR A 2 -4.38 24.38 -30.87
CA TYR A 2 -3.05 23.78 -30.96
C TYR A 2 -3.22 22.37 -31.56
N ASP A 3 -2.54 22.09 -32.66
CA ASP A 3 -2.48 20.75 -33.23
C ASP A 3 -1.52 19.96 -32.34
N LEU A 4 -2.08 19.10 -31.48
CA LEU A 4 -1.32 18.32 -30.51
C LEU A 4 -1.43 16.84 -30.84
N SER A 5 -0.29 16.15 -30.91
CA SER A 5 -0.24 14.69 -31.03
C SER A 5 -0.08 14.06 -29.65
N LEU A 6 -0.92 13.07 -29.34
CA LEU A 6 -0.73 12.21 -28.16
C LEU A 6 0.16 11.03 -28.55
N GLU A 7 1.28 10.87 -27.85
CA GLU A 7 2.29 9.85 -28.14
C GLU A 7 2.63 9.08 -26.86
N SER A 8 2.81 7.77 -26.98
CA SER A 8 3.41 6.96 -25.92
C SER A 8 4.92 7.15 -25.91
N ILE A 9 5.49 7.24 -24.71
CA ILE A 9 6.93 7.39 -24.50
C ILE A 9 7.56 6.02 -24.30
N ASP A 10 8.63 5.72 -25.04
CA ASP A 10 9.45 4.53 -24.82
C ASP A 10 10.38 4.75 -23.63
N LEU A 11 10.00 4.19 -22.48
CA LEU A 11 10.77 4.29 -21.23
C LEU A 11 12.11 3.53 -21.28
N SER A 12 12.34 2.69 -22.29
CA SER A 12 13.64 2.04 -22.53
C SER A 12 14.61 2.90 -23.34
N SER A 13 14.10 3.95 -24.00
CA SER A 13 14.90 4.95 -24.70
C SER A 13 15.36 6.05 -23.73
N GLU A 14 16.67 6.15 -23.50
CA GLU A 14 17.25 7.22 -22.66
C GLU A 14 16.83 8.61 -23.15
N GLN A 15 16.82 8.82 -24.47
CA GLN A 15 16.45 10.09 -25.07
C GLN A 15 15.00 10.48 -24.75
N GLU A 16 14.02 9.61 -25.00
CA GLU A 16 12.61 9.97 -24.78
C GLU A 16 12.29 10.11 -23.29
N LYS A 17 12.93 9.28 -22.45
CA LYS A 17 12.82 9.37 -21.00
C LYS A 17 13.36 10.69 -20.48
N ASP A 18 14.53 11.13 -20.94
CA ASP A 18 15.15 12.39 -20.55
C ASP A 18 14.29 13.61 -20.95
N GLU A 19 13.63 13.56 -22.12
CA GLU A 19 12.70 14.61 -22.52
C GLU A 19 11.55 14.80 -21.52
N VAL A 20 10.96 13.71 -21.03
CA VAL A 20 9.91 13.73 -20.00
C VAL A 20 10.46 14.22 -18.67
N ILE A 21 11.64 13.74 -18.25
CA ILE A 21 12.29 14.16 -17.01
C ILE A 21 12.53 15.68 -17.03
N CYS A 22 13.13 16.20 -18.10
CA CYS A 22 13.37 17.63 -18.27
C CYS A 22 12.06 18.44 -18.30
N PHE A 23 10.97 17.88 -18.85
CA PHE A 23 9.67 18.53 -18.81
C PHE A 23 9.10 18.60 -17.39
N LEU A 24 9.07 17.49 -16.66
CA LEU A 24 8.55 17.40 -15.28
C LEU A 24 9.32 18.31 -14.31
N GLN A 25 10.64 18.42 -14.47
CA GLN A 25 11.49 19.29 -13.65
C GLN A 25 11.05 20.76 -13.67
N LYS A 26 10.47 21.24 -14.79
CA LYS A 26 9.92 22.61 -14.88
C LYS A 26 8.77 22.86 -13.90
N PHE A 27 8.12 21.79 -13.41
CA PHE A 27 7.02 21.83 -12.46
C PHE A 27 7.42 21.36 -11.05
N ASN A 28 8.72 21.20 -10.79
CA ASN A 28 9.25 20.57 -9.58
C ASN A 28 8.70 19.15 -9.37
N LEU A 29 8.54 18.40 -10.46
CA LEU A 29 8.15 17.00 -10.45
C LEU A 29 9.31 16.13 -10.94
N THR A 30 9.33 14.88 -10.48
CA THR A 30 10.25 13.84 -10.89
C THR A 30 9.47 12.74 -11.60
N LEU A 31 10.12 12.04 -12.54
CA LEU A 31 9.56 10.80 -13.07
C LEU A 31 9.84 9.70 -12.04
N ASP A 32 8.79 9.13 -11.46
CA ASP A 32 8.94 8.09 -10.44
C ASP A 32 9.53 6.80 -11.06
N GLU A 33 10.43 6.11 -10.33
CA GLU A 33 11.17 4.94 -10.84
C GLU A 33 10.29 3.73 -11.15
N ASP A 34 9.10 3.65 -10.54
CA ASP A 34 8.15 2.56 -10.68
C ASP A 34 7.18 2.74 -11.85
N VAL A 35 7.27 3.85 -12.59
CA VAL A 35 6.43 4.13 -13.76
C VAL A 35 6.61 3.05 -14.83
N ASP A 36 5.50 2.44 -15.24
CA ASP A 36 5.48 1.40 -16.28
C ASP A 36 4.96 1.89 -17.63
N TYR A 37 4.31 3.07 -17.66
CA TYR A 37 3.78 3.65 -18.89
C TYR A 37 3.69 5.17 -18.79
N THR A 38 4.07 5.86 -19.88
CA THR A 38 4.02 7.33 -19.96
C THR A 38 3.49 7.76 -21.33
N VAL A 39 2.73 8.85 -21.34
CA VAL A 39 2.30 9.54 -22.56
C VAL A 39 2.65 11.03 -22.50
N ALA A 40 2.87 11.61 -23.66
CA ALA A 40 3.10 13.04 -23.84
C ALA A 40 2.20 13.59 -24.96
N LEU A 41 1.69 14.80 -24.74
CA LEU A 41 1.09 15.63 -25.79
C LEU A 41 2.18 16.54 -26.35
N ARG A 42 2.45 16.47 -27.65
CA ARG A 42 3.46 17.28 -28.33
C ARG A 42 2.85 18.29 -29.28
N ASP A 43 3.48 19.44 -29.42
CA ASP A 43 3.16 20.40 -30.49
C ASP A 43 3.83 20.02 -31.83
N ASN A 44 3.51 20.76 -32.89
CA ASN A 44 4.10 20.57 -34.22
C ASN A 44 5.63 20.67 -34.27
N ASN A 45 6.26 21.30 -33.28
CA ASN A 45 7.71 21.40 -33.14
C ASN A 45 8.28 20.26 -32.28
N ARG A 46 7.48 19.24 -31.98
CA ARG A 46 7.79 18.09 -31.11
C ARG A 46 8.06 18.45 -29.65
N ASN A 47 7.71 19.65 -29.18
CA ASN A 47 7.88 20.00 -27.77
C ASN A 47 6.76 19.38 -26.94
N ILE A 48 7.12 18.78 -25.80
CA ILE A 48 6.13 18.30 -24.82
C ILE A 48 5.37 19.51 -24.25
N LYS A 49 4.05 19.44 -24.34
CA LYS A 49 3.09 20.41 -23.80
C LYS A 49 2.35 19.89 -22.59
N ALA A 50 2.15 18.59 -22.49
CA ALA A 50 1.63 17.95 -21.29
C ALA A 50 2.08 16.49 -21.22
N THR A 51 2.10 15.90 -20.04
CA THR A 51 2.44 14.49 -19.83
C THR A 51 1.66 13.91 -18.64
N CYS A 52 1.47 12.60 -18.67
CA CYS A 52 1.00 11.82 -17.54
C CYS A 52 1.56 10.40 -17.64
N SER A 53 1.74 9.77 -16.48
CA SER A 53 2.26 8.42 -16.36
C SER A 53 1.37 7.55 -15.49
N LYS A 54 1.55 6.24 -15.58
CA LYS A 54 1.01 5.29 -14.60
C LYS A 54 2.07 4.30 -14.12
N ALA A 55 1.83 3.78 -12.92
CA ALA A 55 2.49 2.60 -12.37
C ALA A 55 1.36 1.68 -11.87
N GLY A 56 1.18 0.53 -12.52
CA GLY A 56 0.04 -0.35 -12.29
C GLY A 56 -1.29 0.40 -12.44
N ASN A 57 -2.04 0.47 -11.33
CA ASN A 57 -3.32 1.16 -11.18
C ASN A 57 -3.20 2.61 -10.67
N ILE A 58 -2.00 3.18 -10.55
CA ILE A 58 -1.79 4.52 -10.00
C ILE A 58 -1.40 5.49 -11.11
N PHE A 59 -2.21 6.52 -11.31
CA PHE A 59 -1.88 7.64 -12.19
C PHE A 59 -1.04 8.68 -11.46
N LYS A 60 0.05 9.12 -12.10
CA LYS A 60 1.08 9.97 -11.51
C LYS A 60 1.82 10.78 -12.58
N CYS A 61 2.81 11.55 -12.15
CA CYS A 61 3.67 12.39 -13.01
C CYS A 61 2.87 13.28 -13.98
N PHE A 62 1.80 13.91 -13.48
CA PHE A 62 0.93 14.75 -14.29
C PHE A 62 1.47 16.19 -14.38
N ALA A 63 1.69 16.70 -15.59
CA ALA A 63 2.10 18.07 -15.82
C ALA A 63 1.51 18.64 -17.13
N VAL A 64 1.12 19.92 -17.11
CA VAL A 64 0.59 20.66 -18.26
C VAL A 64 1.28 22.02 -18.30
N SER A 65 1.78 22.42 -19.46
CA SER A 65 2.51 23.68 -19.65
C SER A 65 1.64 24.90 -19.39
N GLU A 66 2.22 25.95 -18.81
CA GLU A 66 1.49 27.17 -18.44
C GLU A 66 0.94 27.96 -19.65
N ASP A 67 1.60 27.84 -20.81
CA ASP A 67 1.14 28.39 -22.09
C ASP A 67 -0.07 27.63 -22.67
N MET A 68 -0.40 26.49 -22.08
CA MET A 68 -1.54 25.66 -22.43
C MET A 68 -2.65 25.83 -21.38
N ARG A 69 -3.72 26.55 -21.74
CA ARG A 69 -4.94 26.60 -20.91
C ARG A 69 -5.88 25.46 -21.28
N GLY A 70 -6.35 24.68 -20.30
CA GLY A 70 -7.62 23.96 -20.43
C GLY A 70 -7.72 22.62 -19.71
N GLU A 71 -8.89 22.39 -19.09
CA GLU A 71 -9.35 21.08 -18.60
C GLU A 71 -9.32 20.00 -19.71
N ASN A 72 -9.42 20.40 -20.98
CA ASN A 72 -9.43 19.52 -22.15
C ASN A 72 -8.14 18.69 -22.34
N LEU A 73 -6.97 19.21 -21.96
CA LEU A 73 -5.72 18.43 -22.07
C LEU A 73 -5.61 17.40 -20.96
N THR A 74 -6.04 17.80 -19.75
CA THR A 74 -6.09 16.90 -18.60
C THR A 74 -7.05 15.74 -18.87
N SER A 75 -8.24 16.05 -19.39
CA SER A 75 -9.23 15.02 -19.74
C SER A 75 -8.70 14.05 -20.81
N SER A 76 -8.05 14.55 -21.86
CA SER A 76 -7.48 13.69 -22.91
C SER A 76 -6.41 12.73 -22.39
N LEU A 77 -5.47 13.21 -21.56
CA LEU A 77 -4.44 12.38 -20.95
C LEU A 77 -5.05 11.32 -20.02
N ILE A 78 -6.00 11.74 -19.17
CA ILE A 78 -6.65 10.85 -18.20
C ILE A 78 -7.50 9.79 -18.91
N SER A 79 -8.28 10.17 -19.94
CA SER A 79 -9.04 9.20 -20.74
C SER A 79 -8.12 8.16 -21.38
N HIS A 80 -6.98 8.58 -21.93
CA HIS A 80 -6.02 7.65 -22.51
C HIS A 80 -5.43 6.68 -21.48
N LEU A 81 -5.08 7.17 -20.27
CA LEU A 81 -4.60 6.28 -19.21
C LEU A 81 -5.69 5.32 -18.72
N ILE A 82 -6.95 5.75 -18.64
CA ILE A 82 -8.08 4.88 -18.30
C ILE A 82 -8.23 3.78 -19.35
N ASP A 83 -8.19 4.12 -20.63
CA ASP A 83 -8.28 3.15 -21.73
C ASP A 83 -7.11 2.17 -21.71
N LYS A 84 -5.90 2.67 -21.44
CA LYS A 84 -4.69 1.84 -21.26
C LYS A 84 -4.87 0.86 -20.10
N SER A 85 -5.27 1.33 -18.92
CA SER A 85 -5.53 0.48 -17.75
C SER A 85 -6.60 -0.57 -18.06
N PHE A 86 -7.69 -0.18 -18.72
CA PHE A 86 -8.76 -1.10 -19.10
C PHE A 86 -8.26 -2.22 -20.02
N ASN A 87 -7.45 -1.89 -21.02
CA ASN A 87 -6.83 -2.87 -21.93
C ASN A 87 -5.85 -3.82 -21.24
N GLU A 88 -5.30 -3.41 -20.09
CA GLU A 88 -4.44 -4.24 -19.23
C GLU A 88 -5.23 -5.03 -18.17
N GLY A 89 -6.57 -4.94 -18.18
CA GLY A 89 -7.43 -5.59 -17.19
C GLY A 89 -7.48 -4.88 -15.83
N ILE A 90 -7.02 -3.63 -15.76
CA ILE A 90 -7.04 -2.79 -14.56
C ILE A 90 -8.29 -1.90 -14.59
N PHE A 91 -9.28 -2.24 -13.77
CA PHE A 91 -10.61 -1.60 -13.78
C PHE A 91 -10.87 -0.64 -12.62
N HIS A 92 -9.87 -0.42 -11.77
CA HIS A 92 -9.88 0.55 -10.68
C HIS A 92 -8.51 1.20 -10.65
N ASN A 93 -8.50 2.53 -10.53
CA ASN A 93 -7.29 3.34 -10.59
C ASN A 93 -7.34 4.40 -9.48
N PHE A 94 -6.16 4.78 -9.03
CA PHE A 94 -5.95 5.84 -8.06
C PHE A 94 -5.21 7.00 -8.70
N ILE A 95 -5.40 8.20 -8.16
CA ILE A 95 -4.55 9.34 -8.47
C ILE A 95 -4.17 10.08 -7.20
N PHE A 96 -2.86 10.28 -7.06
CA PHE A 96 -2.27 11.10 -6.01
C PHE A 96 -1.99 12.50 -6.57
N THR A 97 -2.48 13.52 -5.89
CA THR A 97 -2.36 14.89 -6.40
C THR A 97 -2.29 15.94 -5.28
N LYS A 98 -1.97 17.18 -5.63
CA LYS A 98 -2.01 18.31 -4.70
C LYS A 98 -3.47 18.71 -4.41
N PRO A 99 -3.80 19.20 -3.21
CA PRO A 99 -5.19 19.52 -2.84
C PRO A 99 -5.89 20.56 -3.74
N ASP A 100 -5.14 21.47 -4.36
CA ASP A 100 -5.64 22.46 -5.31
C ASP A 100 -6.12 21.85 -6.65
N ARG A 101 -5.69 20.63 -6.96
CA ARG A 101 -6.08 19.89 -8.18
C ARG A 101 -7.26 18.95 -8.01
N ILE A 102 -7.82 18.81 -6.80
CA ILE A 102 -8.97 17.92 -6.53
C ILE A 102 -10.13 18.21 -7.49
N ASN A 103 -10.48 19.48 -7.67
CA ASN A 103 -11.63 19.88 -8.49
C ASN A 103 -11.51 19.41 -9.96
N VAL A 104 -10.28 19.43 -10.50
CA VAL A 104 -9.98 18.99 -11.87
C VAL A 104 -10.25 17.50 -12.01
N PHE A 105 -9.83 16.66 -11.06
CA PHE A 105 -10.05 15.23 -11.16
C PHE A 105 -11.49 14.84 -10.82
N THR A 106 -12.16 15.57 -9.92
CA THR A 106 -13.56 15.33 -9.64
C THR A 106 -14.47 15.65 -10.82
N SER A 107 -14.14 16.63 -11.68
CA SER A 107 -14.88 16.87 -12.93
C SER A 107 -14.69 15.74 -13.95
N LEU A 108 -13.62 14.95 -13.81
CA LEU A 108 -13.35 13.72 -14.56
C LEU A 108 -13.88 12.46 -13.87
N ASN A 109 -14.85 12.61 -12.96
CA ASN A 109 -15.51 11.54 -12.21
C ASN A 109 -14.63 10.77 -11.21
N PHE A 110 -13.42 11.25 -10.91
CA PHE A 110 -12.68 10.71 -9.77
C PHE A 110 -13.37 11.08 -8.47
N LYS A 111 -13.36 10.15 -7.52
CA LYS A 111 -13.96 10.33 -6.19
C LYS A 111 -12.87 10.57 -5.18
N LEU A 112 -12.95 11.69 -4.47
CA LEU A 112 -12.03 11.99 -3.38
C LEU A 112 -12.18 10.96 -2.25
N LEU A 113 -11.12 10.21 -1.98
CA LEU A 113 -11.02 9.32 -0.83
C LEU A 113 -10.61 10.12 0.41
N TYR A 114 -9.49 10.84 0.30
CA TYR A 114 -8.91 11.57 1.42
C TYR A 114 -8.15 12.81 0.95
N ARG A 115 -8.22 13.88 1.74
CA ARG A 115 -7.46 15.11 1.56
C ARG A 115 -6.63 15.35 2.81
N ALA A 116 -5.32 15.19 2.67
CA ALA A 116 -4.33 15.60 3.64
C ALA A 116 -3.92 17.07 3.42
N GLU A 117 -3.01 17.58 4.26
CA GLU A 117 -2.53 18.97 4.16
C GLU A 117 -1.85 19.27 2.81
N LYS A 118 -0.94 18.38 2.38
CA LYS A 118 -0.08 18.57 1.19
C LYS A 118 -0.48 17.71 0.00
N ALA A 119 -1.41 16.77 0.17
CA ALA A 119 -1.80 15.83 -0.86
C ALA A 119 -3.26 15.36 -0.75
N ALA A 120 -3.77 14.74 -1.80
CA ALA A 120 -5.06 14.11 -1.85
C ALA A 120 -4.99 12.83 -2.66
N LEU A 121 -5.77 11.84 -2.26
CA LEU A 121 -5.97 10.59 -2.99
C LEU A 121 -7.40 10.53 -3.52
N LEU A 122 -7.54 10.25 -4.80
CA LEU A 122 -8.84 10.02 -5.45
C LEU A 122 -8.85 8.65 -6.14
N GLU A 123 -10.03 8.08 -6.31
CA GLU A 123 -10.26 6.80 -6.99
C GLU A 123 -11.16 6.95 -8.22
N TYR A 124 -10.97 6.08 -9.21
CA TYR A 124 -11.82 5.95 -10.39
C TYR A 124 -11.92 4.48 -10.81
N GLY A 125 -13.11 4.00 -11.16
CA GLY A 125 -13.24 2.63 -11.66
C GLY A 125 -14.67 2.08 -11.65
N ILE A 126 -14.79 0.82 -12.06
CA ILE A 126 -16.08 0.09 -12.09
C ILE A 126 -16.57 -0.27 -10.67
N TYR A 127 -15.65 -0.28 -9.72
CA TYR A 127 -15.93 -0.38 -8.28
C TYR A 127 -15.25 0.76 -7.51
N ASN A 128 -15.45 0.79 -6.20
CA ASN A 128 -14.91 1.81 -5.31
C ASN A 128 -14.73 1.25 -3.91
N ILE A 129 -14.17 2.05 -3.01
CA ILE A 129 -13.92 1.63 -1.62
C ILE A 129 -15.16 1.06 -0.93
N ASN A 130 -16.35 1.62 -1.16
CA ASN A 130 -17.56 1.11 -0.51
C ASN A 130 -17.93 -0.30 -0.99
N LYS A 131 -17.85 -0.55 -2.30
CA LYS A 131 -18.09 -1.89 -2.88
C LYS A 131 -17.02 -2.88 -2.43
N PHE A 132 -15.76 -2.44 -2.33
CA PHE A 132 -14.67 -3.26 -1.77
C PHE A 132 -14.99 -3.68 -0.34
N LEU A 133 -15.36 -2.72 0.52
CA LEU A 133 -15.70 -2.97 1.91
C LEU A 133 -16.94 -3.86 2.08
N ASP A 134 -17.96 -3.72 1.23
CA ASP A 134 -19.14 -4.60 1.24
C ASP A 134 -18.78 -6.04 0.83
N SER A 135 -17.91 -6.18 -0.18
CA SER A 135 -17.41 -7.48 -0.64
C SER A 135 -16.66 -8.21 0.47
N ILE A 136 -15.69 -7.55 1.12
CA ILE A 136 -14.92 -8.19 2.20
C ILE A 136 -15.78 -8.44 3.44
N GLY A 137 -16.70 -7.53 3.78
CA GLY A 137 -17.64 -7.70 4.89
C GLY A 137 -18.47 -8.97 4.73
N LYS A 138 -19.00 -9.20 3.53
CA LYS A 138 -19.76 -10.41 3.19
C LYS A 138 -18.87 -11.65 3.14
N LYS A 139 -17.75 -11.59 2.42
CA LYS A 139 -16.85 -12.74 2.17
C LYS A 139 -16.25 -13.30 3.47
N TYR A 140 -15.93 -12.44 4.43
CA TYR A 140 -15.34 -12.82 5.72
C TYR A 140 -16.36 -12.82 6.87
N SER A 141 -17.65 -12.65 6.55
CA SER A 141 -18.76 -12.65 7.51
C SER A 141 -18.50 -11.73 8.71
N ILE A 142 -18.03 -10.51 8.46
CA ILE A 142 -17.70 -9.53 9.49
C ILE A 142 -19.01 -9.10 10.16
N ASP A 143 -19.09 -9.29 11.48
CA ASP A 143 -20.26 -8.85 12.25
C ASP A 143 -20.04 -7.40 12.70
N ASN A 144 -20.77 -6.47 12.07
CA ASN A 144 -20.67 -5.05 12.36
C ASN A 144 -21.44 -4.63 13.62
N SER A 145 -22.25 -5.54 14.21
CA SER A 145 -22.91 -5.29 15.50
C SER A 145 -21.95 -5.45 16.69
N ILE A 146 -20.81 -6.12 16.47
CA ILE A 146 -19.77 -6.36 17.47
C ILE A 146 -18.70 -5.28 17.37
N GLU A 147 -18.25 -4.79 18.52
CA GLU A 147 -17.05 -3.94 18.59
C GLU A 147 -15.83 -4.74 18.13
N SER A 148 -15.15 -4.22 17.12
CA SER A 148 -13.99 -4.85 16.51
C SER A 148 -12.69 -4.18 16.91
N THR A 149 -11.63 -4.98 16.95
CA THR A 149 -10.25 -4.51 17.01
C THR A 149 -9.55 -4.85 15.71
N ALA A 150 -8.83 -3.89 15.15
CA ALA A 150 -8.07 -4.09 13.93
C ALA A 150 -6.58 -4.29 14.19
N LEU A 151 -6.00 -5.18 13.40
CA LEU A 151 -4.56 -5.34 13.22
C LEU A 151 -4.26 -5.22 11.73
N VAL A 152 -3.17 -4.55 11.39
CA VAL A 152 -2.64 -4.52 10.01
C VAL A 152 -1.22 -5.06 10.05
N MET A 153 -0.94 -6.12 9.30
CA MET A 153 0.37 -6.78 9.32
C MET A 153 0.84 -7.17 7.92
N ASN A 154 2.15 -7.13 7.66
CA ASN A 154 2.71 -7.68 6.43
C ASN A 154 3.07 -9.18 6.59
N CYS A 155 3.59 -9.59 7.74
CA CYS A 155 3.96 -10.99 8.03
C CYS A 155 4.93 -11.60 6.98
N ASN A 156 6.08 -10.98 6.76
CA ASN A 156 7.08 -11.38 5.76
C ASN A 156 8.37 -11.98 6.39
N PRO A 157 8.37 -13.18 6.99
CA PRO A 157 7.27 -14.13 7.15
C PRO A 157 6.47 -13.93 8.46
N PHE A 158 5.48 -14.79 8.71
CA PHE A 158 4.73 -14.81 9.97
C PHE A 158 5.62 -15.33 11.12
N THR A 159 5.68 -14.61 12.24
CA THR A 159 6.62 -14.87 13.36
C THR A 159 5.86 -15.03 14.68
N LYS A 160 6.54 -15.53 15.73
CA LYS A 160 5.92 -15.58 17.06
C LYS A 160 5.60 -14.18 17.60
N GLY A 161 6.36 -13.15 17.19
CA GLY A 161 6.03 -11.76 17.51
C GLY A 161 4.70 -11.31 16.90
N HIS A 162 4.44 -11.66 15.63
CA HIS A 162 3.12 -11.40 15.01
C HIS A 162 2.01 -12.19 15.72
N ARG A 163 2.24 -13.48 15.98
CA ARG A 163 1.30 -14.36 16.67
C ARG A 163 0.93 -13.80 18.05
N TYR A 164 1.92 -13.39 18.84
CA TYR A 164 1.73 -12.77 20.15
C TYR A 164 0.83 -11.55 20.08
N LEU A 165 1.09 -10.61 19.15
CA LEU A 165 0.26 -9.41 18.99
C LEU A 165 -1.20 -9.75 18.62
N ILE A 166 -1.42 -10.78 17.81
CA ILE A 166 -2.76 -11.27 17.47
C ILE A 166 -3.45 -11.88 18.71
N GLU A 167 -2.72 -12.65 19.51
CA GLU A 167 -3.24 -13.23 20.76
C GLU A 167 -3.61 -12.15 21.77
N GLU A 168 -2.78 -11.11 21.94
CA GLU A 168 -3.09 -9.99 22.82
C GLU A 168 -4.34 -9.23 22.40
N ALA A 169 -4.54 -9.00 21.10
CA ALA A 169 -5.81 -8.45 20.60
C ALA A 169 -6.98 -9.42 20.83
N ALA A 170 -6.79 -10.71 20.56
CA ALA A 170 -7.85 -11.71 20.68
C ALA A 170 -8.31 -11.96 22.13
N LYS A 171 -7.43 -11.82 23.12
CA LYS A 171 -7.76 -11.96 24.55
C LYS A 171 -8.69 -10.86 25.06
N ASN A 172 -8.58 -9.67 24.48
CA ASN A 172 -9.20 -8.45 25.01
C ASN A 172 -10.40 -7.97 24.18
N CYS A 173 -10.80 -8.70 23.14
CA CYS A 173 -11.77 -8.22 22.15
C CYS A 173 -12.71 -9.32 21.65
N ASN A 174 -13.94 -8.95 21.32
CA ASN A 174 -14.96 -9.89 20.85
C ASN A 174 -14.76 -10.30 19.38
N GLN A 175 -14.22 -9.40 18.55
CA GLN A 175 -13.89 -9.65 17.16
C GLN A 175 -12.57 -8.95 16.81
N VAL A 176 -11.65 -9.68 16.18
CA VAL A 176 -10.39 -9.16 15.67
C VAL A 176 -10.37 -9.27 14.16
N LEU A 177 -10.16 -8.15 13.48
CA LEU A 177 -10.01 -8.05 12.03
C LEU A 177 -8.53 -7.87 11.71
N LEU A 178 -7.89 -8.96 11.28
CA LEU A 178 -6.49 -8.96 10.88
C LEU A 178 -6.39 -8.73 9.38
N PHE A 179 -6.09 -7.50 8.99
CA PHE A 179 -5.81 -7.12 7.61
C PHE A 179 -4.35 -7.47 7.26
N LEU A 180 -4.16 -8.36 6.30
CA LEU A 180 -2.86 -8.77 5.80
C LEU A 180 -2.51 -7.98 4.54
N VAL A 181 -1.41 -7.23 4.58
CA VAL A 181 -0.94 -6.42 3.44
C VAL A 181 -0.78 -7.31 2.20
N GLU A 182 -1.44 -6.92 1.12
CA GLU A 182 -1.59 -7.75 -0.09
C GLU A 182 -0.46 -7.57 -1.10
N GLU A 183 0.21 -6.42 -1.08
CA GLU A 183 1.28 -6.08 -2.02
C GLU A 183 2.40 -7.14 -2.07
N ASP A 184 2.78 -7.52 -3.28
CA ASP A 184 3.71 -8.62 -3.55
C ASP A 184 5.17 -8.15 -3.74
N ARG A 185 5.54 -7.07 -3.03
CA ARG A 185 6.91 -6.52 -2.93
C ARG A 185 7.76 -7.17 -1.83
N SER A 186 7.23 -8.19 -1.17
CA SER A 186 7.86 -8.89 -0.06
C SER A 186 8.66 -10.11 -0.53
N ASP A 187 9.65 -10.53 0.26
CA ASP A 187 10.44 -11.74 -0.02
C ASP A 187 9.56 -12.99 -0.10
N PHE A 188 8.58 -13.09 0.81
CA PHE A 188 7.54 -14.12 0.80
C PHE A 188 6.29 -13.60 0.06
N PRO A 189 5.82 -14.33 -0.97
CA PRO A 189 4.59 -13.97 -1.69
C PRO A 189 3.36 -13.87 -0.78
N PHE A 190 2.39 -13.04 -1.15
CA PHE A 190 1.15 -12.83 -0.40
C PHE A 190 0.39 -14.13 -0.14
N SER A 191 0.24 -14.99 -1.13
CA SER A 191 -0.46 -16.27 -0.99
C SER A 191 0.15 -17.16 0.10
N ASP A 192 1.49 -17.12 0.23
CA ASP A 192 2.23 -17.87 1.25
C ASP A 192 2.11 -17.23 2.62
N ARG A 193 2.27 -15.91 2.70
CA ARG A 193 2.06 -15.14 3.94
C ARG A 193 0.64 -15.37 4.47
N TYR A 194 -0.35 -15.29 3.60
CA TYR A 194 -1.76 -15.52 3.93
C TYR A 194 -1.99 -16.94 4.45
N THR A 195 -1.39 -17.95 3.82
CA THR A 195 -1.50 -19.34 4.27
C THR A 195 -0.84 -19.53 5.64
N MET A 196 0.38 -19.03 5.83
CA MET A 196 1.10 -19.10 7.11
C MET A 196 0.33 -18.45 8.26
N VAL A 197 -0.25 -17.27 8.02
CA VAL A 197 -1.06 -16.54 9.01
C VAL A 197 -2.37 -17.27 9.28
N LYS A 198 -3.13 -17.61 8.24
CA LYS A 198 -4.44 -18.26 8.39
C LYS A 198 -4.36 -19.60 9.12
N THR A 199 -3.39 -20.45 8.77
CA THR A 199 -3.14 -21.70 9.51
C THR A 199 -2.60 -21.41 10.91
N GLY A 200 -1.75 -20.40 11.02
CA GLY A 200 -1.12 -19.99 12.26
C GLY A 200 -2.01 -19.25 13.24
N THR A 201 -3.29 -19.00 12.92
CA THR A 201 -4.29 -18.34 13.80
C THR A 201 -5.61 -19.08 13.87
N GLN A 202 -5.71 -20.28 13.30
CA GLN A 202 -6.97 -21.03 13.16
C GLN A 202 -7.65 -21.40 14.49
N ASP A 203 -6.87 -21.48 15.56
CA ASP A 203 -7.33 -21.75 16.92
C ASP A 203 -7.98 -20.53 17.59
N LEU A 204 -7.72 -19.32 17.08
CA LEU A 204 -8.29 -18.07 17.57
C LEU A 204 -9.64 -17.79 16.90
N LYS A 205 -10.72 -18.29 17.50
CA LYS A 205 -12.08 -18.28 16.91
C LYS A 205 -12.65 -16.89 16.61
N ASN A 206 -12.19 -15.86 17.33
CA ASN A 206 -12.61 -14.47 17.16
C ASN A 206 -11.72 -13.68 16.18
N VAL A 207 -10.73 -14.30 15.53
CA VAL A 207 -9.84 -13.65 14.57
C VAL A 207 -10.27 -13.95 13.13
N LYS A 208 -10.48 -12.91 12.34
CA LYS A 208 -10.73 -12.99 10.89
C LYS A 208 -9.50 -12.48 10.14
N VAL A 209 -8.85 -13.35 9.37
CA VAL A 209 -7.71 -13.01 8.50
C VAL A 209 -8.24 -12.56 7.14
N ILE A 210 -7.97 -11.31 6.78
CA ILE A 210 -8.58 -10.61 5.64
C ILE A 210 -7.47 -10.01 4.78
N PRO A 211 -7.45 -10.21 3.45
CA PRO A 211 -6.60 -9.46 2.53
C PRO A 211 -6.89 -7.96 2.64
N ALA A 212 -5.83 -7.17 2.79
CA ALA A 212 -5.92 -5.72 2.96
C ALA A 212 -6.47 -5.00 1.70
N GLY A 213 -6.28 -5.59 0.51
CA GLY A 213 -6.61 -4.95 -0.76
C GLY A 213 -5.82 -3.66 -1.00
N GLU A 214 -6.30 -2.85 -1.94
CA GLU A 214 -5.61 -1.66 -2.43
C GLU A 214 -5.81 -0.41 -1.54
N TYR A 215 -6.54 -0.51 -0.42
CA TYR A 215 -6.90 0.63 0.44
C TYR A 215 -6.21 0.66 1.80
N ILE A 216 -5.35 -0.32 2.12
CA ILE A 216 -4.66 -0.42 3.40
C ILE A 216 -3.21 -0.81 3.14
N ILE A 217 -2.27 0.11 3.42
CA ILE A 217 -0.82 -0.04 3.20
C ILE A 217 -0.54 -0.66 1.82
N SER A 218 -1.04 0.00 0.77
CA SER A 218 -0.86 -0.38 -0.63
C SER A 218 0.11 0.58 -1.33
N GLU A 219 0.50 0.27 -2.57
CA GLU A 219 1.23 1.25 -3.39
C GLU A 219 0.43 2.55 -3.59
N ALA A 220 -0.91 2.48 -3.56
CA ALA A 220 -1.78 3.63 -3.76
C ALA A 220 -1.94 4.50 -2.49
N THR A 221 -2.00 3.88 -1.31
CA THR A 221 -2.21 4.62 -0.05
C THR A 221 -0.90 4.93 0.66
N PHE A 222 0.12 4.08 0.51
CA PHE A 222 1.41 4.21 1.20
C PHE A 222 2.60 3.66 0.38
N PRO A 223 2.95 4.28 -0.77
CA PRO A 223 4.01 3.78 -1.66
C PRO A 223 5.37 3.56 -0.97
N ASN A 224 5.77 4.46 -0.05
CA ASN A 224 7.08 4.40 0.60
C ASN A 224 7.22 3.30 1.66
N TYR A 225 6.14 2.61 2.03
CA TYR A 225 6.16 1.58 3.08
C TYR A 225 7.13 0.44 2.76
N PHE A 226 7.26 0.06 1.49
CA PHE A 226 8.13 -1.03 1.04
C PHE A 226 9.59 -0.59 0.86
N ILE A 227 9.81 0.69 0.55
CA ILE A 227 11.14 1.26 0.30
C ILE A 227 11.87 1.60 1.61
N LYS A 228 11.13 1.75 2.72
CA LYS A 228 11.66 2.10 4.06
C LYS A 228 12.57 3.34 4.06
N LYS A 229 12.33 4.28 3.15
CA LYS A 229 13.02 5.57 3.08
C LYS A 229 12.06 6.69 3.43
N ALA A 230 12.49 7.55 4.36
CA ALA A 230 11.79 8.80 4.63
C ALA A 230 12.07 9.79 3.49
N ASP A 231 11.01 10.36 2.95
CA ASP A 231 11.07 11.50 2.04
C ASP A 231 10.10 12.59 2.52
N GLU A 232 10.07 13.73 1.82
CA GLU A 232 9.19 14.85 2.17
C GLU A 232 7.69 14.52 2.02
N ARG A 233 7.34 13.44 1.32
CA ARG A 233 5.97 13.00 1.05
C ARG A 233 5.47 11.96 2.07
N LEU A 234 6.38 11.34 2.83
CA LEU A 234 6.07 10.29 3.80
C LEU A 234 4.90 10.66 4.72
N GLN A 235 4.96 11.85 5.34
CA GLN A 235 3.90 12.31 6.24
C GLN A 235 2.52 12.38 5.56
N ALA A 236 2.48 12.80 4.29
CA ALA A 236 1.24 12.88 3.53
C ALA A 236 0.67 11.49 3.22
N TYR A 237 1.53 10.51 2.92
CA TYR A 237 1.13 9.13 2.71
C TYR A 237 0.60 8.49 4.00
N GLU A 238 1.30 8.69 5.12
CA GLU A 238 0.85 8.20 6.43
C GLU A 238 -0.51 8.80 6.82
N GLU A 239 -0.71 10.09 6.57
CA GLU A 239 -1.98 10.77 6.82
C GLU A 239 -3.11 10.25 5.92
N ILE A 240 -2.84 10.05 4.63
CA ILE A 240 -3.82 9.50 3.67
C ILE A 240 -4.21 8.08 4.05
N ASP A 241 -3.25 7.19 4.29
CA ASP A 241 -3.52 5.79 4.61
C ASP A 241 -4.28 5.65 5.94
N SER A 242 -3.79 6.29 7.00
CA SER A 242 -4.47 6.29 8.31
C SER A 242 -5.84 6.97 8.24
N GLY A 243 -5.95 8.05 7.48
CA GLY A 243 -7.19 8.77 7.25
C GLY A 243 -8.25 7.94 6.52
N ILE A 244 -7.86 7.23 5.45
CA ILE A 244 -8.74 6.28 4.74
C ILE A 244 -9.16 5.15 5.69
N PHE A 245 -8.22 4.62 6.47
CA PHE A 245 -8.49 3.59 7.46
C PHE A 245 -9.56 4.03 8.46
N GLY A 246 -9.38 5.18 9.10
CA GLY A 246 -10.33 5.71 10.07
C GLY A 246 -11.68 6.08 9.45
N LYS A 247 -11.67 6.78 8.32
CA LYS A 247 -12.87 7.31 7.66
C LYS A 247 -13.78 6.20 7.10
N TYR A 248 -13.20 5.17 6.49
CA TYR A 248 -13.96 4.14 5.78
C TYR A 248 -13.95 2.80 6.50
N ILE A 249 -12.77 2.26 6.81
CA ILE A 249 -12.63 0.89 7.32
C ILE A 249 -13.10 0.80 8.77
N CYS A 250 -12.64 1.70 9.64
CA CYS A 250 -13.07 1.71 11.03
C CYS A 250 -14.58 1.95 11.17
N LYS A 251 -15.10 2.91 10.41
CA LYS A 251 -16.52 3.22 10.39
C LYS A 251 -17.37 2.05 9.88
N ARG A 252 -16.94 1.36 8.82
CA ARG A 252 -17.73 0.27 8.21
C ARG A 252 -17.80 -0.96 9.12
N PHE A 253 -16.70 -1.32 9.77
CA PHE A 253 -16.60 -2.57 10.53
C PHE A 253 -16.67 -2.39 12.05
N ASN A 254 -17.17 -1.24 12.51
CA ASN A 254 -17.30 -0.93 13.93
C ASN A 254 -15.99 -1.16 14.71
N ILE A 255 -14.86 -0.76 14.13
CA ILE A 255 -13.55 -0.89 14.78
C ILE A 255 -13.42 0.25 15.79
N LYS A 256 -13.08 -0.10 17.03
CA LYS A 256 -12.85 0.86 18.13
C LYS A 256 -11.42 0.89 18.62
N LYS A 257 -10.65 -0.15 18.33
CA LYS A 257 -9.24 -0.21 18.67
C LYS A 257 -8.40 -0.63 17.47
N ARG A 258 -7.24 -0.01 17.31
CA ARG A 258 -6.21 -0.41 16.37
C ARG A 258 -4.97 -0.78 17.17
N PHE A 259 -4.63 -2.07 17.15
CA PHE A 259 -3.46 -2.56 17.86
C PHE A 259 -2.24 -2.43 16.94
N VAL A 260 -1.13 -1.98 17.52
CA VAL A 260 0.16 -1.89 16.84
C VAL A 260 1.24 -2.47 17.73
N GLY A 261 2.24 -3.12 17.14
CA GLY A 261 3.44 -3.48 17.86
C GLY A 261 4.35 -2.25 17.98
N LYS A 262 4.98 -2.06 19.14
CA LYS A 262 6.07 -1.10 19.27
C LYS A 262 7.18 -1.45 18.27
N GLU A 263 7.74 -0.45 17.59
CA GLU A 263 8.75 -0.69 16.55
C GLU A 263 9.98 0.19 16.79
N PRO A 264 10.98 -0.31 17.53
CA PRO A 264 12.17 0.46 17.86
C PRO A 264 13.23 0.48 16.75
N TYR A 265 13.08 -0.33 15.69
CA TYR A 265 14.14 -0.51 14.67
C TYR A 265 13.78 0.05 13.29
N CYS A 266 12.50 0.24 12.99
CA CYS A 266 12.05 0.72 11.69
C CYS A 266 11.45 2.12 11.82
N GLU A 267 12.20 3.12 11.39
CA GLU A 267 11.78 4.54 11.44
C GLU A 267 10.43 4.75 10.75
N VAL A 268 10.26 4.25 9.51
CA VAL A 268 8.99 4.37 8.74
C VAL A 268 7.80 3.76 9.47
N THR A 269 7.98 2.64 10.17
CA THR A 269 6.88 2.04 10.93
C THR A 269 6.63 2.81 12.24
N SER A 270 7.68 3.33 12.87
CA SER A 270 7.55 4.17 14.06
C SER A 270 6.82 5.48 13.74
N THR A 271 7.18 6.16 12.64
CA THR A 271 6.50 7.39 12.20
C THR A 271 5.04 7.13 11.86
N TYR A 272 4.75 6.01 11.18
CA TYR A 272 3.38 5.61 10.91
C TYR A 272 2.58 5.30 12.19
N ASN A 273 3.18 4.66 13.20
CA ASN A 273 2.53 4.48 14.50
C ASN A 273 2.18 5.83 15.16
N GLU A 274 3.06 6.83 15.08
CA GLU A 274 2.78 8.18 15.58
C GLU A 274 1.66 8.87 14.78
N ALA A 275 1.65 8.73 13.45
CA ALA A 275 0.55 9.22 12.62
C ALA A 275 -0.80 8.58 13.02
N LEU A 276 -0.82 7.27 13.28
CA LEU A 276 -2.00 6.57 13.77
C LEU A 276 -2.47 7.12 15.12
N LYS A 277 -1.55 7.32 16.08
CA LYS A 277 -1.88 7.89 17.41
C LYS A 277 -2.49 9.29 17.29
N LYS A 278 -2.08 10.09 16.29
CA LYS A 278 -2.65 11.41 16.01
C LYS A 278 -4.03 11.36 15.34
N ILE A 279 -4.22 10.46 14.37
CA ILE A 279 -5.37 10.49 13.44
C ILE A 279 -6.53 9.61 13.91
N MET A 280 -6.27 8.41 14.44
CA MET A 280 -7.30 7.46 14.87
C MET A 280 -8.28 8.05 15.92
N PRO A 281 -7.84 8.86 16.91
CA PRO A 281 -8.76 9.46 17.87
C PRO A 281 -9.84 10.35 17.24
N THR A 282 -9.56 11.00 16.10
CA THR A 282 -10.56 11.81 15.39
C THR A 282 -11.71 10.97 14.80
N TYR A 283 -11.52 9.66 14.71
CA TYR A 283 -12.52 8.68 14.28
C TYR A 283 -13.10 7.86 15.45
N ASN A 284 -12.84 8.28 16.70
CA ASN A 284 -13.19 7.54 17.92
C ASN A 284 -12.59 6.13 17.96
N VAL A 285 -11.34 6.00 17.52
CA VAL A 285 -10.58 4.75 17.55
C VAL A 285 -9.35 4.94 18.44
N GLU A 286 -9.20 4.07 19.42
CA GLU A 286 -8.05 4.00 20.31
C GLU A 286 -6.88 3.30 19.60
N VAL A 287 -5.67 3.85 19.68
CA VAL A 287 -4.46 3.13 19.25
C VAL A 287 -3.83 2.50 20.48
N VAL A 288 -3.73 1.17 20.47
CA VAL A 288 -3.12 0.40 21.56
C VAL A 288 -1.77 -0.11 21.09
N GLU A 289 -0.70 0.41 21.68
CA GLU A 289 0.67 -0.03 21.39
C GLU A 289 1.08 -1.15 22.35
N ILE A 290 1.46 -2.29 21.80
CA ILE A 290 1.86 -3.49 22.55
C ILE A 290 3.38 -3.66 22.47
N GLU A 291 4.01 -3.90 23.63
CA GLU A 291 5.43 -4.23 23.72
C GLU A 291 5.72 -5.51 22.95
N ARG A 292 6.85 -5.56 22.24
CA ARG A 292 7.17 -6.72 21.40
C ARG A 292 7.61 -7.93 22.23
N GLU A 293 7.20 -9.11 21.77
CA GLU A 293 7.71 -10.41 22.24
C GLU A 293 9.24 -10.49 22.08
N LYS A 294 9.92 -10.99 23.12
CA LYS A 294 11.37 -11.22 23.12
C LYS A 294 11.70 -12.71 23.19
N TYR A 295 12.78 -13.09 22.52
CA TYR A 295 13.43 -14.39 22.67
C TYR A 295 14.91 -14.18 22.97
N ASN A 296 15.40 -14.75 24.08
CA ASN A 296 16.78 -14.56 24.57
C ASN A 296 17.21 -13.08 24.67
N GLY A 297 16.30 -12.20 25.08
CA GLY A 297 16.58 -10.77 25.27
C GLY A 297 16.46 -9.91 24.01
N GLU A 298 16.38 -10.51 22.82
CA GLU A 298 16.16 -9.80 21.54
C GLU A 298 14.69 -9.83 21.13
N TYR A 299 14.21 -8.77 20.47
CA TYR A 299 12.84 -8.75 19.95
C TYR A 299 12.68 -9.69 18.75
N ILE A 300 11.57 -10.43 18.72
CA ILE A 300 11.22 -11.25 17.56
C ILE A 300 10.74 -10.34 16.42
N SER A 301 11.39 -10.43 15.26
CA SER A 301 11.02 -9.67 14.07
C SER A 301 11.15 -10.50 12.80
N ALA A 302 10.35 -10.16 11.79
CA ALA A 302 10.41 -10.80 10.49
C ALA A 302 11.74 -10.56 9.77
N SER A 303 12.31 -9.35 9.91
CA SER A 303 13.63 -9.04 9.34
C SER A 303 14.73 -9.93 9.92
N LYS A 304 14.72 -10.15 11.25
CA LYS A 304 15.66 -11.06 11.90
C LYS A 304 15.51 -12.50 11.41
N VAL A 305 14.28 -12.96 11.16
CA VAL A 305 14.05 -14.29 10.57
C VAL A 305 14.67 -14.39 9.18
N ARG A 306 14.53 -13.35 8.34
CA ARG A 306 15.15 -13.32 7.00
C ARG A 306 16.68 -13.31 7.06
N GLU A 307 17.28 -12.53 7.96
CA GLU A 307 18.72 -12.56 8.22
C GLU A 307 19.22 -13.95 8.64
N LEU A 308 18.50 -14.61 9.55
CA LEU A 308 18.83 -15.96 10.01
C LEU A 308 18.66 -17.00 8.90
N LEU A 309 17.71 -16.82 7.99
CA LEU A 309 17.52 -17.70 6.83
C LEU A 309 18.73 -17.62 5.91
N CYS A 310 19.20 -16.41 5.58
CA CYS A 310 20.42 -16.20 4.80
C CYS A 310 21.67 -16.78 5.49
N ALA A 311 21.71 -16.73 6.83
CA ALA A 311 22.80 -17.31 7.63
C ALA A 311 22.66 -18.83 7.88
N GLY A 312 21.62 -19.49 7.36
CA GLY A 312 21.39 -20.93 7.56
C GLY A 312 21.08 -21.34 9.01
N ARG A 313 20.66 -20.41 9.87
CA ARG A 313 20.44 -20.64 11.32
C ARG A 313 19.03 -21.16 11.64
N MET A 314 18.71 -22.30 11.04
CA MET A 314 17.39 -22.95 11.18
C MET A 314 17.07 -23.38 12.63
N ASP A 315 18.10 -23.67 13.43
CA ASP A 315 18.01 -23.99 14.85
C ASP A 315 17.34 -22.87 15.66
N VAL A 316 17.67 -21.62 15.34
CA VAL A 316 17.09 -20.44 16.01
C VAL A 316 15.71 -20.13 15.44
N ILE A 317 15.54 -20.23 14.11
CA ILE A 317 14.29 -19.91 13.41
C ILE A 317 13.13 -20.72 13.98
N GLU A 318 13.31 -22.03 14.19
CA GLU A 318 12.28 -22.90 14.78
C GLU A 318 11.74 -22.34 16.12
N LYS A 319 12.59 -21.68 16.91
CA LYS A 319 12.20 -21.17 18.22
C LYS A 319 11.45 -19.84 18.16
N ILE A 320 11.58 -19.08 17.08
CA ILE A 320 11.01 -17.73 16.95
C ILE A 320 9.88 -17.60 15.93
N VAL A 321 9.56 -18.68 15.20
CA VAL A 321 8.41 -18.73 14.28
C VAL A 321 7.32 -19.69 14.75
N PRO A 322 6.04 -19.47 14.40
CA PRO A 322 4.96 -20.38 14.72
C PRO A 322 5.09 -21.68 13.91
N GLN A 323 4.41 -22.74 14.33
CA GLN A 323 4.45 -24.04 13.66
C GLN A 323 4.02 -23.95 12.19
N SER A 324 3.09 -23.06 11.84
CA SER A 324 2.65 -22.85 10.46
C SER A 324 3.80 -22.38 9.56
N THR A 325 4.55 -21.38 10.01
CA THR A 325 5.76 -20.89 9.33
C THR A 325 6.85 -21.95 9.30
N TRP A 326 7.08 -22.65 10.41
CA TRP A 326 8.12 -23.69 10.45
C TRP A 326 7.86 -24.81 9.42
N LYS A 327 6.61 -25.28 9.33
CA LYS A 327 6.20 -26.26 8.32
C LYS A 327 6.37 -25.71 6.90
N PHE A 328 6.01 -24.45 6.68
CA PHE A 328 6.17 -23.81 5.38
C PHE A 328 7.64 -23.73 4.95
N LEU A 329 8.53 -23.24 5.81
CA LEU A 329 9.96 -23.10 5.52
C LEU A 329 10.64 -24.45 5.20
N ASN A 330 10.12 -25.56 5.76
CA ASN A 330 10.63 -26.91 5.50
C ASN A 330 9.98 -27.59 4.28
N SER A 331 9.01 -26.96 3.62
CA SER A 331 8.40 -27.47 2.38
C SER A 331 9.24 -27.12 1.15
N ASP A 332 8.99 -27.80 0.03
CA ASP A 332 9.69 -27.52 -1.24
C ASP A 332 9.50 -26.07 -1.68
N ARG A 333 8.29 -25.52 -1.53
CA ARG A 333 8.00 -24.11 -1.83
C ARG A 333 8.74 -23.13 -0.91
N GLY A 334 8.88 -23.47 0.37
CA GLY A 334 9.63 -22.65 1.32
C GLY A 334 11.12 -22.62 0.98
N ARG A 335 11.71 -23.79 0.66
CA ARG A 335 13.11 -23.90 0.25
C ARG A 335 13.38 -23.14 -1.05
N ASP A 336 12.49 -23.27 -2.04
CA ASP A 336 12.59 -22.52 -3.30
C ASP A 336 12.64 -20.99 -3.07
N ILE A 337 11.77 -20.44 -2.21
CA ILE A 337 11.80 -19.00 -1.88
C ILE A 337 13.13 -18.60 -1.21
N ILE A 338 13.64 -19.43 -0.30
CA ILE A 338 14.91 -19.15 0.39
C ILE A 338 16.06 -19.11 -0.61
N GLU A 339 16.16 -20.13 -1.48
CA GLU A 339 17.25 -20.26 -2.46
C GLU A 339 17.15 -19.20 -3.59
N ASN A 340 15.95 -18.97 -4.12
CA ASN A 340 15.78 -18.22 -5.37
C ASN A 340 15.33 -16.76 -5.21
N ARG A 341 14.77 -16.37 -4.06
CA ARG A 341 14.33 -14.98 -3.78
C ARG A 341 15.16 -14.29 -2.70
N LEU A 342 15.33 -14.92 -1.55
CA LEU A 342 16.03 -14.30 -0.40
C LEU A 342 17.52 -14.10 -0.66
N HIS A 343 18.20 -15.08 -1.28
CA HIS A 343 19.64 -15.03 -1.50
C HIS A 343 20.07 -14.12 -2.66
N LYS A 344 19.15 -13.60 -3.48
CA LYS A 344 19.47 -12.68 -4.58
C LYS A 344 19.59 -11.21 -4.15
N LEU A 345 19.28 -10.90 -2.90
CA LEU A 345 19.26 -9.54 -2.35
C LEU A 345 20.50 -9.22 -1.49
N PHE A 346 21.45 -10.14 -1.37
CA PHE A 346 22.71 -9.98 -0.64
C PHE A 346 23.92 -10.18 -1.53
#